data_AF-V5GFJ3-F1
#
_entry.id   AF-V5GFJ3-F1
#
_cell.length_a   1.000
_cell.length_b   1.000
_cell.length_c   1.000
_cell.angle_alpha   90.00
_cell.angle_beta   90.00
_cell.angle_gamma   90.00
#
_symmetry.space_group_name_H-M   'P 1'
#
loop_
_entity.id
_entity.type
_entity.pdbx_description
1 polymer ?
#
loop_
_entity_poly.entity_id
_entity_poly.type
_entity_poly.pdbx_seq_one_letter_code
_entity_poly.pdbx_strand_id
1 'polypeptide(L)'
;MVLGMFFQGVAFQSMVWATELWSLLACSLLLGLSTGSRICLSTIDLVRHFGVEALPVMLGTMTFVAGVFTMLRPPLVGYFRDLLGSYNGFLHILTATNLTMAAVWTVRYFLERRKE
;
A
#
# COMPACT_ATOMS: atom_id res chain seq x y z
N MET A 1 -3.14 4.30 -10.15
CA MET A 1 -3.08 3.58 -8.84
C MET A 1 -2.41 2.22 -8.95
N VAL A 2 -2.77 1.38 -9.93
CA VAL A 2 -2.20 0.03 -10.14
C VAL A 2 -0.67 0.02 -10.29
N LEU A 3 -0.11 0.88 -11.14
CA LEU A 3 1.35 1.00 -11.33
C LEU A 3 2.10 1.26 -10.01
N GLY A 4 1.59 2.16 -9.17
CA GLY A 4 2.16 2.42 -7.85
C GLY A 4 2.13 1.18 -6.95
N MET A 5 1.04 0.42 -6.94
CA MET A 5 0.95 -0.82 -6.15
C MET A 5 1.95 -1.89 -6.61
N PHE A 6 2.18 -2.01 -7.91
CA PHE A 6 3.21 -2.90 -8.46
C PHE A 6 4.62 -2.49 -8.02
N PHE A 7 4.98 -1.22 -8.20
CA PHE A 7 6.29 -0.70 -7.77
C PHE A 7 6.51 -0.87 -6.26
N GLN A 8 5.46 -0.74 -5.45
CA GLN A 8 5.53 -0.97 -4.02
C GLN A 8 5.73 -2.45 -3.67
N GLY A 9 5.02 -3.37 -4.34
CA GLY A 9 5.22 -4.81 -4.14
C GLY A 9 6.65 -5.25 -4.49
N VAL A 10 7.19 -4.74 -5.60
CA VAL A 10 8.59 -5.00 -6.00
C VAL A 10 9.56 -4.43 -4.97
N ALA A 11 9.32 -3.22 -4.46
CA ALA A 11 10.18 -2.60 -3.46
C ALA A 11 10.17 -3.35 -2.12
N PHE A 12 9.02 -3.88 -1.68
CA PHE A 12 8.96 -4.72 -0.47
C PHE A 12 9.67 -6.07 -0.66
N GLN A 13 9.52 -6.68 -1.84
CA GLN A 13 10.21 -7.94 -2.15
C GLN A 13 11.74 -7.75 -2.25
N SER A 14 12.22 -6.65 -2.84
CA SER A 14 13.65 -6.34 -2.88
C SER A 14 14.22 -6.02 -1.49
N MET A 15 13.39 -5.51 -0.58
CA MET A 15 13.79 -5.23 0.81
C MET A 15 14.09 -6.50 1.61
N VAL A 16 13.54 -7.66 1.22
CA VAL A 16 13.83 -8.97 1.84
C VAL A 16 15.29 -9.39 1.66
N TRP A 17 15.90 -9.01 0.53
CA TRP A 17 17.27 -9.39 0.17
C TRP A 17 18.27 -8.25 0.35
N ALA A 18 17.80 -7.05 0.71
CA ALA A 18 18.64 -5.87 0.88
C ALA A 18 19.30 -5.87 2.26
N THR A 19 20.57 -6.29 2.33
CA THR A 19 21.42 -6.18 3.54
C THR A 19 22.23 -4.89 3.57
N GLU A 20 22.38 -4.23 2.42
CA GLU A 20 23.17 -3.00 2.21
C GLU A 20 22.32 -1.73 2.43
N LEU A 21 22.93 -0.71 3.03
CA LEU A 21 22.26 0.56 3.36
C LEU A 21 21.75 1.27 2.09
N TRP A 22 22.53 1.23 1.01
CA TRP A 22 22.17 1.85 -0.27
C TRP A 22 20.96 1.19 -0.93
N SER A 23 20.86 -0.14 -0.84
CA SER A 23 19.71 -0.90 -1.33
C SER A 23 18.45 -0.57 -0.54
N LEU A 24 18.57 -0.40 0.79
CA LEU A 24 17.46 0.01 1.65
C LEU A 24 16.99 1.44 1.35
N LEU A 25 17.92 2.37 1.10
CA LEU A 25 17.61 3.75 0.70
C LEU A 25 16.92 3.82 -0.66
N ALA A 26 17.38 3.04 -1.64
CA ALA A 26 16.72 2.97 -2.94
C ALA A 26 15.28 2.41 -2.82
N CYS A 27 15.09 1.37 -2.00
CA CYS A 27 13.77 0.79 -1.75
C CYS A 27 12.84 1.77 -1.03
N SER A 28 13.34 2.51 -0.03
CA SER A 28 12.52 3.47 0.72
C SER A 28 12.10 4.67 -0.14
N LEU A 29 12.96 5.14 -1.03
CA LEU A 29 12.61 6.15 -2.03
C LEU A 29 11.51 5.66 -2.98
N LEU A 30 11.63 4.44 -3.51
CA LEU A 30 10.59 3.85 -4.37
C LEU A 30 9.25 3.68 -3.63
N LEU A 31 9.30 3.24 -2.37
CA LEU A 31 8.12 3.13 -1.51
C LEU A 31 7.47 4.49 -1.25
N GLY A 32 8.28 5.53 -0.99
CA GLY A 32 7.81 6.89 -0.79
C GLY A 32 7.12 7.46 -2.03
N LEU A 33 7.75 7.35 -3.20
CA LEU A 33 7.19 7.80 -4.48
C LEU A 33 5.87 7.09 -4.83
N SER A 34 5.84 5.77 -4.66
CA SER A 34 4.63 4.97 -4.88
C SER A 34 3.50 5.34 -3.89
N THR A 35 3.84 5.56 -2.62
CA THR A 35 2.82 5.89 -1.61
C THR A 35 2.27 7.29 -1.81
N GLY A 36 3.14 8.28 -2.08
CA GLY A 36 2.73 9.65 -2.36
C GLY A 36 1.81 9.75 -3.58
N SER A 37 2.16 9.06 -4.68
CA SER A 37 1.29 9.04 -5.86
C SER A 37 -0.09 8.42 -5.57
N ARG A 38 -0.17 7.35 -4.77
CA ARG A 38 -1.45 6.73 -4.41
C ARG A 38 -2.34 7.64 -3.58
N ILE A 39 -1.79 8.36 -2.60
CA ILE A 39 -2.56 9.29 -1.76
C ILE A 39 -3.16 10.41 -2.61
N CYS A 40 -2.39 10.97 -3.55
CA CYS A 40 -2.88 12.00 -4.47
C CYS A 40 -4.00 11.47 -5.37
N LEU A 41 -3.80 10.29 -6.00
CA LEU A 41 -4.80 9.73 -6.89
C LEU A 41 -6.07 9.26 -6.16
N SER A 42 -5.98 8.75 -4.92
CA SER A 42 -7.15 8.32 -4.16
C SER A 42 -8.11 9.47 -3.87
N THR A 43 -7.59 10.66 -3.58
CA THR A 43 -8.43 11.84 -3.33
C THR A 43 -9.17 12.26 -4.60
N ILE A 44 -8.49 12.28 -5.75
CA ILE A 44 -9.09 12.63 -7.05
C ILE A 44 -10.20 11.64 -7.43
N ASP A 45 -9.96 10.34 -7.22
CA ASP A 45 -10.92 9.29 -7.54
C ASP A 45 -12.18 9.38 -6.66
N LEU A 46 -11.99 9.75 -5.39
CA LEU A 46 -13.07 9.97 -4.43
C LEU A 46 -13.92 11.18 -4.81
N VAL A 47 -13.29 12.30 -5.21
CA VAL A 47 -13.99 13.49 -5.71
C VAL A 47 -14.86 13.13 -6.92
N ARG A 48 -14.33 12.30 -7.84
CA ARG A 48 -15.00 11.91 -9.08
C ARG A 48 -16.26 11.08 -8.85
N HIS A 49 -16.24 10.18 -7.86
CA HIS A 49 -17.36 9.25 -7.60
C HIS A 49 -18.43 9.81 -6.64
N PHE A 50 -18.04 10.60 -5.64
CA PHE A 50 -18.94 11.03 -4.56
C PHE A 50 -19.17 12.54 -4.51
N GLY A 51 -18.52 13.30 -5.40
CA GLY A 51 -18.62 14.76 -5.42
C GLY A 51 -17.83 15.43 -4.29
N VAL A 52 -17.73 16.76 -4.35
CA VAL A 52 -16.91 17.55 -3.42
C VAL A 52 -17.52 17.62 -2.01
N GLU A 53 -18.84 17.50 -1.89
CA GLU A 53 -19.57 17.68 -0.63
C GLU A 53 -19.32 16.56 0.38
N ALA A 54 -19.18 15.31 -0.09
CA ALA A 54 -18.92 14.15 0.78
C ALA A 54 -17.43 13.91 1.07
N LEU A 55 -16.52 14.66 0.44
CA LEU A 55 -15.07 14.47 0.57
C LEU A 55 -14.56 14.45 2.02
N PRO A 56 -14.96 15.40 2.90
CA PRO A 56 -14.42 15.43 4.26
C PRO A 56 -14.80 14.19 5.06
N VAL A 57 -16.05 13.73 4.91
CA VAL A 57 -16.57 12.55 5.60
C VAL A 57 -15.90 11.28 5.07
N MET A 58 -15.74 11.17 3.75
CA MET A 58 -15.09 10.00 3.16
C MET A 58 -13.60 9.93 3.43
N LEU A 59 -12.87 11.06 3.33
CA LEU A 59 -11.45 11.13 3.69
C LEU A 59 -11.25 10.87 5.19
N GLY A 60 -12.13 11.40 6.05
CA GLY A 60 -12.12 11.11 7.49
C GLY A 60 -12.31 9.61 7.78
N THR A 61 -13.25 8.96 7.08
CA THR A 61 -13.49 7.53 7.24
C THR A 61 -12.32 6.69 6.72
N MET A 62 -11.76 7.06 5.55
CA MET A 62 -10.57 6.41 4.98
C MET A 62 -9.36 6.52 5.90
N THR A 63 -9.09 7.71 6.44
CA THR A 63 -7.96 7.94 7.35
C THR A 63 -8.17 7.26 8.69
N PHE A 64 -9.40 7.20 9.20
CA PHE A 64 -9.74 6.44 10.40
C PHE A 64 -9.43 4.94 10.24
N VAL A 65 -9.93 4.33 9.17
CA VAL A 65 -9.65 2.91 8.85
C VAL A 65 -8.14 2.69 8.68
N ALA A 66 -7.46 3.57 7.95
CA ALA A 66 -6.00 3.51 7.79
C ALA A 66 -5.25 3.63 9.13
N GLY A 67 -5.75 4.46 10.05
CA GLY A 67 -5.22 4.62 11.40
C GLY A 67 -5.33 3.32 12.21
N VAL A 68 -6.49 2.66 12.17
CA VAL A 68 -6.69 1.35 12.84
C VAL A 68 -5.69 0.32 12.34
N PHE A 69 -5.52 0.19 11.01
CA PHE A 69 -4.51 -0.70 10.43
C PHE A 69 -3.08 -0.31 10.81
N THR A 70 -2.81 0.99 10.96
CA THR A 70 -1.49 1.49 11.38
C THR A 70 -1.22 1.17 12.84
N MET A 71 -2.23 1.14 13.72
CA MET A 71 -2.07 0.69 15.11
C MET A 71 -1.88 -0.82 15.22
N LEU A 72 -2.45 -1.61 14.30
CA LEU A 72 -2.27 -3.07 14.24
C LEU A 72 -0.89 -3.50 13.70
N ARG A 73 -0.23 -2.66 12.90
CA ARG A 73 1.10 -2.95 12.35
C ARG A 73 2.20 -3.17 13.41
N PRO A 74 2.43 -2.26 14.38
CA PRO A 74 3.51 -2.41 15.36
C PRO A 74 3.46 -3.70 16.19
N PRO A 75 2.31 -4.17 16.73
CA PRO A 75 2.29 -5.44 17.46
C PRO A 75 2.53 -6.65 16.56
N LEU A 76 2.07 -6.62 15.30
CA LEU A 76 2.40 -7.65 14.31
C LEU A 76 3.90 -7.68 13.99
N VAL A 77 4.51 -6.51 13.79
CA VAL A 77 5.96 -6.38 13.56
C VAL A 77 6.74 -6.86 14.78
N GLY A 78 6.31 -6.50 15.99
CA GLY A 78 6.89 -6.94 17.25
C GLY A 78 6.84 -8.46 17.40
N TYR A 79 5.70 -9.08 17.09
CA TYR A 79 5.56 -10.55 17.12
C TYR A 79 6.53 -11.25 16.17
N PHE A 80 6.64 -10.78 14.91
CA PHE A 80 7.57 -11.36 13.93
C PHE A 80 9.03 -11.14 14.30
N ARG A 81 9.38 -9.97 14.87
CA ARG A 81 10.74 -9.66 15.30
C ARG A 81 11.15 -10.46 16.53
N ASP A 82 10.26 -10.56 17.51
CA ASP A 82 10.60 -11.06 18.84
C ASP A 82 10.45 -12.59 18.93
N LEU A 83 9.60 -13.25 18.12
CA LEU A 83 9.51 -14.73 18.09
C LEU A 83 10.35 -15.41 16.99
N LEU A 84 10.46 -14.82 15.79
CA LEU A 84 11.15 -15.47 14.66
C LEU A 84 12.55 -14.94 14.40
N GLY A 85 12.93 -13.80 14.99
CA GLY A 85 14.23 -13.17 14.76
C GLY A 85 14.48 -12.73 13.30
N SER A 86 13.48 -12.82 12.42
CA SER A 86 13.60 -12.53 10.99
C SER A 86 12.36 -11.78 10.47
N TYR A 87 12.61 -10.67 9.77
CA TYR A 87 11.57 -9.83 9.15
C TYR A 87 11.01 -10.41 7.84
N ASN A 88 11.60 -11.49 7.32
CA ASN A 88 11.28 -12.04 6.02
C ASN A 88 9.80 -12.47 5.93
N GLY A 89 9.25 -13.06 6.99
CA GLY A 89 7.84 -13.45 7.05
C GLY A 89 6.88 -12.25 6.98
N PHE A 90 7.20 -11.17 7.70
CA PHE A 90 6.40 -9.95 7.69
C PHE A 90 6.42 -9.25 6.33
N LEU A 91 7.59 -9.21 5.68
CA LEU A 91 7.74 -8.64 4.34
C LEU A 91 6.98 -9.44 3.28
N HIS A 92 6.98 -10.79 3.35
CA HIS A 92 6.16 -11.61 2.44
C HIS A 92 4.66 -11.35 2.60
N ILE A 93 4.17 -11.17 3.83
CA ILE A 93 2.75 -10.83 4.09
C ILE A 93 2.41 -9.45 3.51
N LEU A 94 3.32 -8.47 3.65
CA LEU A 94 3.15 -7.14 3.06
C LEU A 94 3.13 -7.18 1.53
N THR A 95 4.01 -7.97 0.91
CA THR A 95 4.03 -8.18 -0.54
C THR A 95 2.75 -8.85 -1.00
N ALA A 96 2.31 -9.91 -0.33
CA ALA A 96 1.07 -10.61 -0.66
C ALA A 96 -0.16 -9.69 -0.56
N THR A 97 -0.24 -8.88 0.49
CA THR A 97 -1.32 -7.91 0.69
C THR A 97 -1.32 -6.81 -0.37
N ASN A 98 -0.13 -6.34 -0.78
CA ASN A 98 -0.05 -5.37 -1.89
C ASN A 98 -0.44 -6.00 -3.23
N LEU A 99 -0.08 -7.27 -3.47
CA LEU A 99 -0.41 -7.97 -4.70
C LEU A 99 -1.91 -8.23 -4.82
N THR A 100 -2.58 -8.65 -3.75
CA THR A 100 -4.04 -8.84 -3.74
C THR A 100 -4.76 -7.53 -3.99
N MET A 101 -4.32 -6.44 -3.35
CA MET A 101 -4.89 -5.11 -3.57
C MET A 101 -4.67 -4.64 -5.02
N ALA A 102 -3.48 -4.87 -5.59
CA ALA A 102 -3.19 -4.58 -6.99
C ALA A 102 -4.12 -5.37 -7.92
N ALA A 103 -4.32 -6.67 -7.65
CA ALA A 103 -5.23 -7.52 -8.43
C ALA A 103 -6.68 -7.02 -8.38
N VAL A 104 -7.19 -6.63 -7.22
CA VAL A 104 -8.54 -6.04 -7.06
C VAL A 104 -8.69 -4.78 -7.92
N TRP A 105 -7.69 -3.88 -7.90
CA TRP A 105 -7.71 -2.66 -8.72
C TRP A 105 -7.57 -2.93 -10.21
N THR A 106 -6.78 -3.93 -10.61
CA THR A 106 -6.70 -4.38 -12.01
C THR A 106 -8.04 -4.93 -12.49
N VAL A 107 -8.71 -5.77 -11.68
CA VAL A 107 -10.05 -6.29 -12.00
C VAL A 107 -11.07 -5.16 -12.11
N ARG A 108 -11.09 -4.22 -11.17
CA ARG A 108 -11.92 -3.00 -11.24
C ARG A 108 -11.73 -2.25 -12.56
N TYR A 109 -10.47 -1.99 -12.94
CA TYR A 109 -10.14 -1.31 -14.19
C TYR A 109 -10.69 -2.06 -15.42
N PHE A 110 -10.55 -3.38 -15.46
CA PHE A 110 -11.11 -4.19 -16.55
C PHE A 110 -12.64 -4.20 -16.57
N LEU A 111 -13.30 -4.16 -15.40
CA LEU A 111 -14.76 -4.10 -15.31
C LEU A 111 -15.33 -2.74 -15.71
N GLU A 112 -14.65 -1.65 -15.39
CA GLU A 112 -15.04 -0.29 -15.81
C GLU A 112 -14.87 -0.13 -17.33
N ARG A 113 -13.77 -0.64 -17.90
CA ARG A 113 -13.57 -0.67 -19.36
C ARG A 113 -14.59 -1.51 -20.13
N ARG A 114 -15.31 -2.42 -19.47
CA ARG A 114 -16.38 -3.24 -20.07
C ARG A 114 -17.74 -2.55 -20.05
N LYS A 115 -17.90 -1.49 -19.26
CA LYS A 115 -19.15 -0.74 -19.11
C LYS A 115 -19.22 0.49 -20.02
N GLU A 116 -18.09 0.95 -20.53
CA GLU A 116 -17.99 1.88 -21.68
C GLU A 116 -18.06 1.11 -23.00
#